data_AF-A0A661UUM3-F1
#
_entry.id   AF-A0A661UUM3-F1
#
_cell.length_a   1.000
_cell.length_b   1.000
_cell.length_c   1.000
_cell.angle_alpha   90.00
_cell.angle_beta   90.00
_cell.angle_gamma   90.00
#
_symmetry.space_group_name_H-M   'P 1'
#
loop_
_entity.id
_entity.type
_entity.pdbx_description
1 polymer ?
#
loop_
_entity_poly.entity_id
_entity_poly.type
_entity_poly.pdbx_seq_one_letter_code
_entity_poly.pdbx_strand_id
1 'polypeptide(L)'
;MEFETTTTNCPICDADVEVPADLFAGMAQMPKVIARAFKEPHTTGGEGWSPSEIVAHLADIEVALGWRIRQTLSEDRPELQPFDQDTWAEALDYKARDLATSLAAYGANRQLNLELLRRAGEAGMARIYRHAEFGEQPIVALVTHIADHDLAHLRQIRGE
;
A
#
# COMPACT_ATOMS: atom_id res chain seq x y z
N MET A 1 -1.03 2.66 18.57
CA MET A 1 -0.99 1.82 17.35
C MET A 1 -0.92 0.36 17.77
N GLU A 2 -1.50 -0.55 16.99
CA GLU A 2 -1.52 -2.00 17.31
C GLU A 2 -0.18 -2.70 17.02
N PHE A 3 0.80 -1.96 16.50
CA PHE A 3 2.18 -2.39 16.29
C PHE A 3 3.13 -1.19 16.47
N GLU A 4 4.39 -1.47 16.77
CA GLU A 4 5.45 -0.46 16.85
C GLU A 4 5.86 0.01 15.45
N THR A 5 6.21 1.28 15.33
CA THR A 5 6.75 1.88 14.10
C THR A 5 8.23 2.20 14.28
N THR A 6 8.92 2.34 13.16
CA THR A 6 10.31 2.78 13.07
C THR A 6 10.48 3.70 11.87
N THR A 7 11.60 4.42 11.83
CA THR A 7 11.94 5.29 10.72
C THR A 7 12.96 4.59 9.83
N THR A 8 12.73 4.65 8.53
CA THR A 8 13.66 4.12 7.53
C THR A 8 13.68 5.01 6.29
N ASN A 9 14.77 4.96 5.52
CA ASN A 9 14.83 5.69 4.26
C ASN A 9 14.02 4.95 3.19
N CYS A 10 13.10 5.65 2.51
CA CYS A 10 12.41 5.13 1.34
C CYS A 10 13.06 5.66 0.05
N PRO A 11 13.70 4.81 -0.76
CA PRO A 11 14.35 5.24 -2.00
C PRO A 11 13.38 5.82 -3.05
N ILE A 12 12.10 5.45 -3.01
CA ILE A 12 11.08 5.98 -3.92
C ILE A 12 10.66 7.40 -3.52
N CYS A 13 10.53 7.65 -2.21
CA CYS A 13 10.16 8.97 -1.69
C CYS A 13 11.35 9.94 -1.60
N ASP A 14 12.58 9.43 -1.67
CA ASP A 14 13.82 10.15 -1.36
C ASP A 14 13.76 10.86 0.01
N ALA A 15 13.18 10.17 0.99
CA ALA A 15 12.93 10.71 2.32
C ALA A 15 12.91 9.60 3.39
N ASP A 16 13.12 10.02 4.63
CA ASP A 16 12.87 9.16 5.79
C ASP A 16 11.37 9.06 6.05
N VAL A 17 10.87 7.84 6.12
CA VAL A 17 9.46 7.52 6.26
C VAL A 17 9.21 6.69 7.51
N GLU A 18 7.97 6.72 8.01
CA GLU A 18 7.54 5.86 9.10
C GLU A 18 7.00 4.55 8.53
N VAL A 19 7.45 3.42 9.05
CA VAL A 19 6.96 2.08 8.69
C VAL A 19 6.78 1.22 9.93
N PRO A 20 6.03 0.11 9.86
CA PRO A 20 6.01 -0.85 10.96
C PRO A 20 7.40 -1.43 11.25
N ALA A 21 7.76 -1.55 12.53
CA ALA A 21 9.06 -2.08 12.95
C ALA A 21 9.27 -3.53 12.48
N ASP A 22 8.23 -4.35 12.55
CA ASP A 22 8.12 -5.58 11.75
C ASP A 22 7.25 -5.28 10.52
N LEU A 23 7.93 -5.00 9.40
CA LEU A 23 7.31 -4.59 8.14
C LEU A 23 6.18 -5.55 7.71
N PHE A 24 6.44 -6.85 7.72
CA PHE A 24 5.47 -7.85 7.26
C PHE A 24 4.32 -8.02 8.25
N ALA A 25 4.59 -8.05 9.55
CA ALA A 25 3.54 -8.20 10.55
C ALA A 25 2.64 -6.96 10.61
N GLY A 26 3.21 -5.76 10.51
CA GLY A 26 2.45 -4.51 10.48
C GLY A 26 1.59 -4.39 9.23
N MET A 27 2.18 -4.62 8.05
CA MET A 27 1.42 -4.61 6.79
C MET A 27 0.29 -5.67 6.79
N ALA A 28 0.50 -6.85 7.39
CA ALA A 28 -0.55 -7.87 7.51
C ALA A 28 -1.70 -7.44 8.43
N GLN A 29 -1.43 -6.58 9.42
CA GLN A 29 -2.43 -6.07 10.35
C GLN A 29 -3.17 -4.85 9.82
N MET A 30 -2.56 -4.08 8.92
CA MET A 30 -3.09 -2.80 8.44
C MET A 30 -4.56 -2.85 7.96
N PRO A 31 -5.02 -3.84 7.17
CA PRO A 31 -6.44 -3.91 6.79
C PRO A 31 -7.39 -3.96 7.99
N LYS A 32 -6.99 -4.63 9.08
CA LYS A 32 -7.79 -4.70 10.32
C LYS A 32 -7.73 -3.39 11.09
N VAL A 33 -6.56 -2.75 11.15
CA VAL A 33 -6.38 -1.45 11.80
C VAL A 33 -7.23 -0.39 11.11
N ILE A 34 -7.21 -0.35 9.78
CA ILE A 34 -8.05 0.56 8.98
C ILE A 34 -9.52 0.27 9.20
N ALA A 35 -9.96 -1.00 9.11
CA ALA A 35 -11.35 -1.36 9.39
C ALA A 35 -11.82 -0.95 10.79
N ARG A 36 -10.93 -0.95 11.79
CA ARG A 36 -11.23 -0.49 13.14
C ARG A 36 -11.34 1.03 13.23
N ALA A 37 -10.54 1.78 12.48
CA ALA A 37 -10.57 3.25 12.48
C ALA A 37 -11.97 3.81 12.13
N PHE A 38 -12.75 3.12 11.28
CA PHE A 38 -14.15 3.46 10.98
C PHE A 38 -15.12 3.36 12.18
N LYS A 39 -14.69 2.77 13.29
CA LYS A 39 -15.51 2.66 14.52
C LYS A 39 -15.19 3.76 15.54
N GLU A 40 -14.14 4.52 15.32
CA GLU A 40 -13.68 5.58 16.22
C GLU A 40 -14.38 6.91 15.87
N PRO A 41 -14.36 7.95 16.70
CA PRO A 41 -14.83 9.28 16.28
C PRO A 41 -13.87 9.88 15.25
N HIS A 42 -14.37 10.45 14.16
CA HIS A 42 -13.53 11.10 13.14
C HIS A 42 -13.88 12.58 13.02
N THR A 43 -12.89 13.43 12.76
CA THR A 43 -13.12 14.78 12.25
C THR A 43 -13.41 14.68 10.74
N THR A 44 -14.69 14.62 10.37
CA THR A 44 -15.06 14.73 8.95
C THR A 44 -14.81 16.16 8.48
N GLY A 45 -13.91 16.39 7.54
CA GLY A 45 -13.82 17.70 6.85
C GLY A 45 -12.42 18.17 6.41
N GLY A 46 -11.59 17.31 5.84
CA GLY A 46 -10.40 17.73 5.09
C GLY A 46 -10.68 17.84 3.59
N GLU A 47 -9.86 18.60 2.86
CA GLU A 47 -9.78 18.49 1.39
C GLU A 47 -9.22 17.10 1.01
N GLY A 48 -9.75 16.48 -0.06
CA GLY A 48 -9.30 15.17 -0.55
C GLY A 48 -10.39 14.09 -0.57
N TRP A 49 -9.97 12.82 -0.66
CA TRP A 49 -10.85 11.65 -0.67
C TRP A 49 -11.51 11.40 0.69
N SER A 50 -12.76 10.96 0.68
CA SER A 50 -13.42 10.44 1.87
C SER A 50 -12.73 9.16 2.40
N PRO A 51 -12.90 8.80 3.68
CA PRO A 51 -12.38 7.54 4.21
C PRO A 51 -12.79 6.30 3.38
N SER A 52 -14.02 6.27 2.85
CA SER A 52 -14.49 5.17 2.00
C SER A 52 -13.78 5.13 0.65
N GLU A 53 -13.53 6.28 0.02
CA GLU A 53 -12.72 6.38 -1.21
C GLU A 53 -11.27 5.95 -0.96
N ILE A 54 -10.67 6.31 0.19
CA ILE A 54 -9.33 5.85 0.58
C ILE A 54 -9.28 4.31 0.68
N VAL A 55 -10.30 3.66 1.23
CA VAL A 55 -10.31 2.19 1.30
C VAL A 55 -10.48 1.55 -0.08
N ALA A 56 -11.28 2.16 -0.97
CA ALA A 56 -11.37 1.72 -2.37
C ALA A 56 -10.01 1.82 -3.07
N HIS A 57 -9.30 2.94 -2.86
CA HIS A 57 -7.93 3.14 -3.33
C HIS A 57 -6.97 2.05 -2.83
N LEU A 58 -6.93 1.81 -1.52
CA LEU A 58 -6.06 0.78 -0.93
C LEU A 58 -6.31 -0.62 -1.51
N ALA A 59 -7.57 -0.96 -1.78
CA ALA A 59 -7.93 -2.22 -2.42
C ALA A 59 -7.36 -2.34 -3.85
N ASP A 60 -7.45 -1.28 -4.66
CA ASP A 60 -6.96 -1.29 -6.04
C ASP A 60 -5.42 -1.15 -6.12
N ILE A 61 -4.80 -0.45 -5.16
CA ILE A 61 -3.34 -0.43 -4.99
C ILE A 61 -2.78 -1.83 -4.72
N GLU A 62 -3.46 -2.67 -3.93
CA GLU A 62 -3.01 -4.04 -3.72
C GLU A 62 -3.07 -4.91 -4.99
N VAL A 63 -3.99 -4.63 -5.91
CA VAL A 63 -4.03 -5.30 -7.22
C VAL A 63 -2.82 -4.88 -8.05
N ALA A 64 -2.54 -3.58 -8.13
CA ALA A 64 -1.38 -3.04 -8.83
C ALA A 64 -0.06 -3.57 -8.25
N LEU A 65 0.07 -3.54 -6.91
CA LEU A 65 1.20 -4.08 -6.18
C LEU A 65 1.36 -5.58 -6.44
N GLY A 66 0.27 -6.34 -6.37
CA GLY A 66 0.31 -7.78 -6.61
C GLY A 66 0.76 -8.14 -8.02
N TRP A 67 0.36 -7.37 -9.02
CA TRP A 67 0.85 -7.50 -10.39
C TRP A 67 2.35 -7.18 -10.49
N ARG A 68 2.78 -6.03 -9.95
CA ARG A 68 4.19 -5.57 -9.94
C ARG A 68 5.12 -6.57 -9.25
N ILE A 69 4.70 -7.14 -8.12
CA ILE A 69 5.45 -8.19 -7.40
C ILE A 69 5.65 -9.40 -8.32
N ARG A 70 4.59 -9.89 -8.98
CA ARG A 70 4.67 -11.06 -9.85
C ARG A 70 5.59 -10.83 -11.04
N GLN A 71 5.48 -9.68 -11.72
CA GLN A 71 6.39 -9.32 -12.79
C GLN A 71 7.84 -9.31 -12.29
N THR A 72 8.12 -8.57 -11.22
CA THR A 72 9.49 -8.42 -10.71
C THR A 72 10.10 -9.74 -10.22
N LEU A 73 9.29 -10.62 -9.62
CA LEU A 73 9.76 -11.94 -9.19
C LEU A 73 10.00 -12.92 -10.34
N SER A 74 9.33 -12.76 -11.49
CA SER A 74 9.38 -13.73 -12.60
C SER A 74 10.17 -13.27 -13.83
N GLU A 75 10.42 -11.97 -13.97
CA GLU A 75 11.10 -11.36 -15.11
C GLU A 75 12.42 -10.70 -14.70
N ASP A 76 13.37 -10.57 -15.62
CA ASP A 76 14.63 -9.85 -15.38
C ASP A 76 14.42 -8.34 -15.59
N ARG A 77 14.47 -7.57 -14.49
CA ARG A 77 14.36 -6.10 -14.48
C ARG A 77 13.18 -5.55 -15.30
N PRO A 78 11.94 -6.02 -15.07
CA PRO A 78 10.80 -5.57 -15.85
C PRO A 78 10.56 -4.07 -15.67
N GLU A 79 10.01 -3.45 -16.70
CA GLU A 79 9.57 -2.06 -16.64
C GLU A 79 8.14 -1.99 -16.11
N LEU A 80 7.98 -1.40 -14.92
CA LEU A 80 6.68 -1.23 -14.28
C LEU A 80 6.04 0.07 -14.75
N GLN A 81 4.77 -0.02 -15.13
CA GLN A 81 4.03 1.13 -15.63
C GLN A 81 3.58 2.04 -14.48
N PRO A 82 3.71 3.38 -14.64
CA PRO A 82 3.07 4.33 -13.75
C PRO A 82 1.55 4.30 -13.96
N PHE A 83 0.81 4.80 -12.98
CA PHE A 83 -0.61 5.04 -13.10
C PHE A 83 -0.98 6.29 -12.31
N ASP A 84 -2.06 6.95 -12.71
CA ASP A 84 -2.60 8.11 -12.02
C ASP A 84 -3.74 7.67 -11.11
N GLN A 85 -3.53 7.81 -9.80
CA GLN A 85 -4.48 7.37 -8.77
C GLN A 85 -5.76 8.21 -8.74
N ASP A 86 -5.70 9.50 -9.08
CA ASP A 86 -6.86 10.39 -9.12
C ASP A 86 -7.74 10.06 -10.32
N THR A 87 -7.10 9.75 -11.45
CA THR A 87 -7.78 9.21 -12.63
C THR A 87 -8.47 7.89 -12.32
N TRP A 88 -7.85 6.99 -11.54
CA TRP A 88 -8.50 5.75 -11.11
C TRP A 88 -9.69 6.02 -10.20
N ALA A 89 -9.54 6.92 -9.22
CA ALA A 89 -10.62 7.24 -8.30
C ALA A 89 -11.87 7.79 -9.00
N GLU A 90 -11.67 8.65 -10.02
CA GLU A 90 -12.76 9.16 -10.85
C GLU A 90 -13.33 8.09 -11.80
N ALA A 91 -12.48 7.45 -12.60
CA ALA A 91 -12.93 6.53 -13.65
C ALA A 91 -13.56 5.24 -13.11
N LEU A 92 -13.16 4.79 -11.93
CA LEU A 92 -13.67 3.60 -11.26
C LEU A 92 -14.76 3.92 -10.22
N ASP A 93 -15.19 5.17 -10.14
CA ASP A 93 -16.25 5.68 -9.26
C ASP A 93 -16.10 5.21 -7.80
N TYR A 94 -14.99 5.60 -7.16
CA TYR A 94 -14.70 5.22 -5.78
C TYR A 94 -15.79 5.69 -4.80
N LYS A 95 -16.52 6.76 -5.13
CA LYS A 95 -17.63 7.30 -4.33
C LYS A 95 -18.80 6.32 -4.24
N ALA A 96 -19.07 5.55 -5.29
CA ALA A 96 -20.13 4.56 -5.32
C ALA A 96 -19.70 3.17 -4.82
N ARG A 97 -18.40 2.98 -4.50
CA ARG A 97 -17.85 1.67 -4.18
C ARG A 97 -18.20 1.23 -2.76
N ASP A 98 -18.65 -0.02 -2.64
CA ASP A 98 -19.04 -0.59 -1.35
C ASP A 98 -17.83 -0.77 -0.42
N LEU A 99 -17.92 -0.19 0.78
CA LEU A 99 -16.84 -0.20 1.77
C LEU A 99 -16.47 -1.62 2.21
N ALA A 100 -17.46 -2.48 2.46
CA ALA A 100 -17.22 -3.83 2.96
C ALA A 100 -16.49 -4.69 1.92
N THR A 101 -16.88 -4.57 0.65
CA THR A 101 -16.23 -5.20 -0.49
C THR A 101 -14.78 -4.72 -0.63
N SER A 102 -14.54 -3.41 -0.54
CA SER A 102 -13.18 -2.85 -0.62
C SER A 102 -12.29 -3.32 0.54
N LEU A 103 -12.78 -3.33 1.79
CA LEU A 103 -12.04 -3.87 2.93
C LEU A 103 -11.68 -5.35 2.75
N ALA A 104 -12.63 -6.16 2.25
CA ALA A 104 -12.41 -7.58 1.99
C ALA A 104 -11.35 -7.79 0.89
N ALA A 105 -11.43 -7.05 -0.21
CA ALA A 105 -10.47 -7.09 -1.30
C ALA A 105 -9.07 -6.65 -0.85
N TYR A 106 -8.97 -5.53 -0.13
CA TYR A 106 -7.73 -5.02 0.45
C TYR A 106 -7.06 -6.09 1.33
N GLY A 107 -7.81 -6.65 2.29
CA GLY A 107 -7.29 -7.68 3.19
C GLY A 107 -6.83 -8.96 2.49
N ALA A 108 -7.62 -9.48 1.55
CA ALA A 108 -7.30 -10.71 0.83
C ALA A 108 -6.07 -10.54 -0.07
N ASN A 109 -6.00 -9.44 -0.83
CA ASN A 109 -4.86 -9.17 -1.71
C ASN A 109 -3.58 -8.92 -0.89
N ARG A 110 -3.66 -8.16 0.20
CA ARG A 110 -2.53 -7.94 1.12
C ARG A 110 -1.96 -9.25 1.64
N GLN A 111 -2.80 -10.17 2.09
CA GLN A 111 -2.33 -11.47 2.59
C GLN A 111 -1.65 -12.30 1.50
N LEU A 112 -2.24 -12.35 0.30
CA LEU A 112 -1.67 -13.07 -0.83
C LEU A 112 -0.31 -12.50 -1.25
N ASN A 113 -0.20 -11.18 -1.32
CA ASN A 113 1.03 -10.49 -1.69
C ASN A 113 2.14 -10.73 -0.65
N LEU A 114 1.83 -10.64 0.64
CA LEU A 114 2.79 -10.92 1.71
C LEU A 114 3.23 -12.39 1.74
N GLU A 115 2.35 -13.34 1.43
CA GLU A 115 2.73 -14.76 1.31
C GLU A 115 3.81 -14.94 0.23
N LEU A 116 3.59 -14.36 -0.96
CA LEU A 116 4.55 -14.44 -2.07
C LEU A 116 5.90 -13.83 -1.69
N LEU A 117 5.89 -12.65 -1.09
CA LEU A 117 7.12 -11.95 -0.69
C LEU A 117 7.87 -12.73 0.41
N ARG A 118 7.17 -13.31 1.40
CA ARG A 118 7.80 -14.17 2.42
C ARG A 118 8.49 -15.38 1.80
N ARG A 119 7.83 -16.02 0.83
CA ARG A 119 8.38 -17.21 0.14
C ARG A 119 9.56 -16.85 -0.76
N ALA A 120 9.58 -15.65 -1.32
CA ALA A 120 10.68 -15.16 -2.15
C ALA A 120 11.95 -14.84 -1.32
N GLY A 121 11.78 -14.54 -0.03
CA GLY A 121 12.88 -14.28 0.91
C GLY A 121 13.72 -13.07 0.52
N GLU A 122 14.91 -12.94 1.13
CA GLU A 122 15.81 -11.81 0.90
C GLU A 122 16.22 -11.67 -0.57
N ALA A 123 16.50 -12.79 -1.24
CA ALA A 123 16.88 -12.80 -2.65
C ALA A 123 15.75 -12.27 -3.56
N GLY A 124 14.50 -12.62 -3.26
CA GLY A 124 13.33 -12.09 -3.95
C GLY A 124 13.13 -10.59 -3.69
N MET A 125 13.25 -10.17 -2.43
CA MET A 125 13.12 -8.77 -2.02
C MET A 125 14.20 -7.86 -2.65
N ALA A 126 15.36 -8.41 -2.98
CA ALA A 126 16.46 -7.72 -3.66
C ALA A 126 16.32 -7.67 -5.19
N ARG A 127 15.32 -8.34 -5.79
CA ARG A 127 15.11 -8.30 -7.24
C ARG A 127 14.75 -6.89 -7.68
N ILE A 128 15.29 -6.50 -8.83
CA ILE A 128 15.19 -5.15 -9.37
C ILE A 128 14.04 -5.07 -10.37
N TYR A 129 13.29 -3.98 -10.33
CA TYR A 129 12.43 -3.50 -11.40
C TYR A 129 12.90 -2.14 -11.89
N ARG A 130 12.37 -1.69 -13.03
CA ARG A 130 12.61 -0.36 -13.59
C ARG A 130 11.32 0.43 -13.59
N HIS A 131 11.38 1.70 -13.22
CA HIS A 131 10.24 2.63 -13.29
C HIS A 131 10.68 3.91 -13.99
N ALA A 132 9.82 4.45 -14.84
CA ALA A 132 10.14 5.65 -15.62
C ALA A 132 10.49 6.87 -14.74
N GLU A 133 9.86 6.97 -13.56
CA GLU A 133 10.03 8.10 -12.64
C GLU A 133 11.09 7.84 -11.56
N PHE A 134 11.23 6.60 -11.08
CA PHE A 134 12.06 6.27 -9.90
C PHE A 134 13.34 5.51 -10.25
N GLY A 135 13.56 5.23 -11.54
CA GLY A 135 14.72 4.47 -12.01
C GLY A 135 14.67 2.99 -11.63
N GLU A 136 15.84 2.38 -11.46
CA GLU A 136 15.96 1.00 -10.98
C GLU A 136 15.76 0.95 -9.47
N GLN A 137 14.87 0.07 -9.01
CA GLN A 137 14.54 -0.07 -7.59
C GLN A 137 14.40 -1.55 -7.22
N PRO A 138 14.82 -1.97 -6.02
CA PRO A 138 14.53 -3.31 -5.53
C PRO A 138 13.06 -3.41 -5.06
N ILE A 139 12.51 -4.63 -5.06
CA ILE A 139 11.16 -4.88 -4.52
C ILE A 139 11.00 -4.33 -3.10
N VAL A 140 12.02 -4.44 -2.25
CA VAL A 140 11.96 -3.91 -0.88
C VAL A 140 11.65 -2.41 -0.84
N ALA A 141 12.14 -1.61 -1.79
CA ALA A 141 11.83 -0.19 -1.84
C ALA A 141 10.33 0.05 -2.10
N LEU A 142 9.72 -0.75 -2.98
CA LEU A 142 8.29 -0.70 -3.24
C LEU A 142 7.47 -1.10 -2.01
N VAL A 143 7.88 -2.17 -1.30
CA VAL A 143 7.18 -2.63 -0.09
C VAL A 143 7.28 -1.60 1.04
N THR A 144 8.46 -0.99 1.23
CA THR A 144 8.66 0.11 2.19
C THR A 144 7.77 1.30 1.86
N HIS A 145 7.70 1.70 0.59
CA HIS A 145 6.83 2.79 0.15
C HIS A 145 5.35 2.50 0.43
N ILE A 146 4.87 1.29 0.14
CA ILE A 146 3.48 0.90 0.44
C ILE A 146 3.19 0.89 1.95
N ALA A 147 4.17 0.50 2.78
CA ALA A 147 3.98 0.51 4.23
C ALA A 147 3.84 1.92 4.82
N ASP A 148 4.60 2.89 4.32
CA ASP A 148 4.44 4.31 4.68
C ASP A 148 3.12 4.88 4.14
N HIS A 149 2.81 4.60 2.87
CA HIS A 149 1.57 4.98 2.21
C HIS A 149 0.32 4.52 2.99
N ASP A 150 0.33 3.28 3.48
CA ASP A 150 -0.73 2.77 4.35
C ASP A 150 -0.90 3.57 5.64
N LEU A 151 0.21 3.93 6.30
CA LEU A 151 0.20 4.73 7.52
C LEU A 151 -0.29 6.16 7.24
N ALA A 152 0.12 6.75 6.13
CA ALA A 152 -0.37 8.05 5.69
C ALA A 152 -1.90 8.04 5.48
N HIS A 153 -2.44 7.02 4.81
CA HIS A 153 -3.88 6.87 4.64
C HIS A 153 -4.61 6.56 5.95
N LEU A 154 -4.00 5.80 6.86
CA LEU A 154 -4.57 5.60 8.20
C LEU A 154 -4.71 6.94 8.95
N ARG A 155 -3.70 7.81 8.90
CA ARG A 155 -3.75 9.16 9.49
C ARG A 155 -4.86 10.00 8.85
N GLN A 156 -4.96 10.00 7.52
CA GLN A 156 -6.05 10.68 6.80
C GLN A 156 -7.44 10.18 7.24
N ILE A 157 -7.63 8.87 7.39
CA ILE A 157 -8.89 8.29 7.87
C ILE A 157 -9.21 8.75 9.30
N ARG A 158 -8.20 8.91 10.15
CA ARG A 158 -8.37 9.41 11.54
C ARG A 158 -8.51 10.93 11.64
N GLY A 159 -8.11 11.67 10.60
CA GLY A 159 -8.04 13.13 10.63
C GLY A 159 -6.86 13.66 11.44
N GLU A 160 -5.73 12.94 11.41
CA GLU A 160 -4.46 13.25 12.08
C GLU A 160 -3.45 13.97 11.18
#